data_AF-A0A967HBY1-F1
#
_entry.id   AF-A0A967HBY1-F1
#
_cell.length_a   1.000
_cell.length_b   1.000
_cell.length_c   1.000
_cell.angle_alpha   90.00
_cell.angle_beta   90.00
_cell.angle_gamma   90.00
#
_symmetry.space_group_name_H-M   'P 1'
#
loop_
_entity.id
_entity.type
_entity.pdbx_description
1 polymer ?
#
loop_
_entity_poly.entity_id
_entity_poly.type
_entity_poly.pdbx_seq_one_letter_code
_entity_poly.pdbx_strand_id
1 'polypeptide(L)' 'KLVRESVDVLLEAVPGHLDVEEIREAICGIPGVEAVHDLHVWTVTSGYFAMSGHALVGDAEHTQSVVQAIHDR' A
#
# COMPACT_ATOMS: atom_id res chain seq x y z
N LYS A 1 15.38 -15.08 13.85
CA LYS A 1 14.06 -14.51 13.49
C LYS A 1 13.90 -13.10 14.04
N LEU A 2 14.00 -12.88 15.36
CA LEU A 2 13.91 -11.55 15.98
C LEU A 2 14.90 -10.50 15.43
N VAL A 3 16.19 -10.83 15.30
CA VAL A 3 17.18 -9.87 14.77
C VAL A 3 16.84 -9.40 13.36
N ARG A 4 16.34 -10.31 12.50
CA ARG A 4 15.94 -9.98 11.13
C ARG A 4 14.72 -9.06 11.13
N GLU A 5 13.70 -9.41 11.91
CA GLU A 5 12.49 -8.58 12.05
C GLU A 5 12.82 -7.18 12.61
N SER A 6 13.74 -7.08 13.57
CA SER A 6 14.21 -5.79 14.08
C SER A 6 14.95 -4.97 13.02
N VAL A 7 15.77 -5.60 12.18
CA VAL A 7 16.43 -4.91 11.05
C VAL A 7 15.40 -4.47 10.02
N ASP A 8 14.41 -5.30 9.70
CA ASP A 8 13.34 -4.97 8.76
C ASP A 8 12.54 -3.75 9.24
N VAL A 9 12.26 -3.65 10.56
CA VAL A 9 11.64 -2.47 11.18
C VAL A 9 12.56 -1.24 11.10
N LEU A 10 13.84 -1.37 11.48
CA LEU A 10 14.78 -0.24 11.52
C LEU A 10 15.09 0.34 10.13
N LEU A 11 15.04 -0.48 9.09
CA LEU A 11 15.27 -0.06 7.71
C LEU A 11 13.97 0.27 6.97
N GLU A 12 12.82 0.24 7.64
CA GLU A 12 11.49 0.43 7.03
C GLU A 12 11.30 -0.47 5.80
N ALA A 13 11.85 -1.70 5.85
CA ALA A 13 11.89 -2.59 4.72
C ALA A 13 10.48 -3.08 4.34
N VAL A 14 10.30 -3.34 3.04
CA VAL A 14 9.11 -4.01 2.54
C VAL A 14 8.97 -5.38 3.24
N PRO A 15 7.81 -5.72 3.80
CA PRO A 15 7.60 -7.02 4.43
C PRO A 15 7.86 -8.14 3.43
N GLY A 16 8.72 -9.10 3.78
CA GLY A 16 9.22 -10.08 2.80
C GLY A 16 8.21 -11.08 2.21
N HIS A 17 6.93 -10.98 2.58
CA HIS A 17 5.82 -11.78 2.03
C HIS A 17 4.85 -10.95 1.19
N LEU A 18 5.08 -9.64 1.07
CA LEU A 18 4.27 -8.74 0.26
C LEU A 18 5.01 -8.44 -1.04
N ASP A 19 4.28 -8.53 -2.15
CA ASP A 19 4.72 -8.00 -3.44
C ASP A 19 4.06 -6.64 -3.65
N VAL A 20 4.89 -5.61 -3.84
CA VAL A 20 4.41 -4.23 -4.05
C VAL A 20 3.62 -4.11 -5.35
N GLU A 21 3.95 -4.92 -6.37
CA GLU A 21 3.25 -4.90 -7.64
C GLU A 21 1.87 -5.57 -7.53
N GLU A 22 1.74 -6.67 -6.77
CA GLU A 22 0.43 -7.26 -6.48
C GLU A 22 -0.48 -6.29 -5.73
N ILE A 23 0.06 -5.52 -4.77
CA ILE A 23 -0.69 -4.46 -4.08
C ILE A 23 -1.12 -3.37 -5.07
N ARG A 24 -0.23 -2.94 -5.97
CA ARG A 24 -0.55 -1.96 -7.00
C ARG A 24 -1.70 -2.46 -7.88
N GLU A 25 -1.61 -3.68 -8.39
CA GLU A 25 -2.63 -4.29 -9.23
C GLU A 25 -3.96 -4.41 -8.50
N ALA A 26 -3.95 -4.79 -7.21
CA ALA A 26 -5.15 -4.88 -6.38
C ALA A 26 -5.86 -3.53 -6.23
N ILE A 27 -5.10 -2.44 -6.09
CA ILE A 27 -5.63 -1.07 -6.02
C ILE A 27 -6.14 -0.61 -7.38
N CYS A 28 -5.40 -0.87 -8.47
CA CYS A 28 -5.82 -0.54 -9.83
C CYS A 28 -7.11 -1.30 -10.24
N GLY A 29 -7.39 -2.44 -9.63
CA GLY A 29 -8.64 -3.18 -9.82
C GLY A 29 -9.87 -2.56 -9.14
N ILE A 30 -9.73 -1.47 -8.38
CA ILE A 30 -10.84 -0.77 -7.73
C ILE A 30 -11.49 0.19 -8.76
N PRO A 31 -12.82 0.10 -8.96
CA PRO A 31 -13.52 1.01 -9.87
C PRO A 31 -13.26 2.48 -9.52
N GLY A 32 -12.87 3.27 -10.52
CA GLY A 32 -12.55 4.68 -10.38
C GLY A 32 -11.05 4.98 -10.22
N VAL A 33 -10.21 3.97 -9.93
CA VAL A 33 -8.75 4.12 -9.97
C VAL A 33 -8.27 3.94 -11.41
N GLU A 34 -7.59 4.95 -11.95
CA GLU A 34 -7.00 4.90 -13.29
C GLU A 34 -5.54 4.45 -13.26
N ALA A 35 -4.80 4.85 -12.24
CA ALA A 35 -3.39 4.50 -12.06
C ALA A 35 -2.95 4.67 -10.60
N VAL A 36 -1.87 3.97 -10.22
CA VAL A 36 -1.21 4.15 -8.92
C VAL A 36 0.29 4.36 -9.16
N HIS A 37 0.85 5.42 -8.58
CA HIS A 37 2.25 5.81 -8.68
C HIS A 37 2.89 5.96 -7.31
N ASP A 38 4.22 5.90 -7.27
CA ASP A 38 5.02 6.13 -6.07
C ASP A 38 4.53 5.33 -4.84
N LEU A 39 4.08 4.09 -5.08
CA LEU A 39 3.59 3.20 -4.04
C LEU A 39 4.79 2.67 -3.24
N HIS A 40 4.77 2.96 -1.94
CA HIS A 40 5.76 2.49 -0.99
C HIS A 40 5.08 1.74 0.15
N VAL A 41 5.75 0.70 0.64
CA VAL A 41 5.26 -0.20 1.70
C VAL A 41 6.37 -0.40 2.72
N TRP A 42 6.03 -0.35 4.00
CA TRP A 42 7.00 -0.37 5.11
C TRP A 42 6.56 -1.33 6.21
N THR A 43 7.56 -1.87 6.92
CA THR A 43 7.37 -2.50 8.22
C THR A 43 7.56 -1.47 9.32
N VAL A 44 6.48 -1.05 9.99
CA VAL A 44 6.54 -0.01 11.04
C VAL A 44 6.86 -0.62 12.41
N THR A 45 6.28 -1.78 12.72
CA THR A 45 6.64 -2.63 13.87
C THR A 45 6.26 -4.07 13.57
N SER A 46 6.56 -5.01 14.46
CA SER A 46 6.24 -6.43 14.29
C SER A 46 4.75 -6.65 14.01
N GLY A 47 4.44 -7.06 12.78
CA GLY A 47 3.07 -7.34 12.34
C GLY A 47 2.23 -6.11 12.02
N TYR A 48 2.81 -4.91 12.00
CA TYR A 48 2.14 -3.70 11.57
C TYR A 48 2.85 -3.12 10.34
N PHE A 49 2.13 -3.12 9.23
CA PHE A 49 2.60 -2.65 7.94
C PHE A 49 1.83 -1.39 7.55
N ALA A 50 2.50 -0.49 6.86
CA ALA A 50 1.88 0.71 6.33
C ALA A 50 2.31 0.91 4.88
N MET A 51 1.53 1.69 4.14
CA MET A 51 1.83 2.06 2.77
C MET A 51 1.40 3.49 2.47
N SER A 52 2.05 4.11 1.50
CA SER A 52 1.69 5.43 0.98
C SER A 52 1.92 5.46 -0.52
N GLY A 53 1.13 6.25 -1.25
CA GLY A 53 1.27 6.39 -2.70
C GLY A 53 0.25 7.36 -3.26
N HIS A 54 0.27 7.52 -4.58
CA HIS A 54 -0.63 8.41 -5.31
C HIS A 54 -1.54 7.61 -6.23
N ALA A 55 -2.85 7.71 -6.01
CA ALA A 55 -3.86 7.16 -6.92
C ALA A 55 -4.40 8.27 -7.83
N LEU A 56 -4.44 8.01 -9.13
CA LEU A 56 -5.16 8.81 -10.09
C LEU A 56 -6.62 8.34 -10.10
N VAL A 57 -7.54 9.26 -9.83
CA VAL A 57 -8.99 8.99 -9.82
C VAL A 57 -9.64 9.80 -10.92
N GLY A 58 -10.38 9.13 -11.81
CA GLY A 58 -10.95 9.75 -13.00
C GLY A 58 -12.08 10.76 -12.71
N ASP A 59 -12.73 10.62 -11.56
CA ASP A 59 -13.80 11.51 -11.12
C ASP A 59 -13.53 12.06 -9.72
N ALA A 60 -13.39 13.39 -9.64
CA ALA A 60 -13.10 14.10 -8.42
C ALA A 60 -14.22 13.92 -7.36
N GLU A 61 -15.49 13.79 -7.76
CA GLU A 61 -16.61 13.61 -6.83
C GLU A 61 -16.53 12.25 -6.08
N HIS A 62 -15.86 11.26 -6.67
CA HIS A 62 -15.72 9.91 -6.12
C HIS A 62 -14.37 9.68 -5.41
N THR A 63 -13.51 10.70 -5.28
CA THR A 63 -12.19 10.54 -4.66
C THR A 63 -12.26 9.92 -3.26
N GLN A 64 -13.17 10.41 -2.42
CA GLN A 64 -13.29 9.92 -1.04
C GLN A 64 -13.80 8.48 -0.96
N SER A 65 -14.74 8.09 -1.83
CA SER A 65 -15.26 6.72 -1.85
C SER A 65 -14.22 5.73 -2.37
N VAL A 66 -13.39 6.15 -3.33
CA VAL A 66 -12.25 5.34 -3.81
C VAL A 66 -11.22 5.14 -2.71
N VAL A 67 -10.84 6.19 -1.97
CA VAL A 67 -9.91 6.06 -0.84
C VAL A 67 -10.47 5.12 0.23
N GLN A 68 -11.77 5.19 0.54
CA GLN A 68 -12.40 4.25 1.46
C GLN A 68 -12.36 2.80 0.94
N ALA A 69 -12.65 2.59 -0.34
CA ALA A 69 -12.60 1.27 -0.96
C ALA A 69 -11.18 0.66 -0.97
N ILE A 70 -10.14 1.50 -1.07
CA ILE A 70 -8.73 1.07 -0.92
C ILE A 70 -8.46 0.61 0.51
N HIS A 71 -8.97 1.32 1.52
CA HIS A 71 -8.76 1.01 2.93
C HIS A 71 -9.51 -0.26 3.39
N ASP A 72 -10.68 -0.55 2.79
CA ASP A 72 -11.53 -1.68 3.19
C ASP A 72 -11.11 -3.02 2.56
N ARG A 73 -10.07 -3.03 1.72
CA ARG A 73 -9.51 -4.23 1.08
C ARG A 73 -8.31 -4.79 1.84
#